data_AF-A0A967HHH2-F1
#
_entry.id   AF-A0A967HHH2-F1
#
_cell.length_a   1.000
_cell.length_b   1.000
_cell.length_c   1.000
_cell.angle_alpha   90.00
_cell.angle_beta   90.00
_cell.angle_gamma   90.00
#
_symmetry.space_group_name_H-M   'P 1'
#
loop_
_entity.id
_entity.type
_entity.pdbx_description
1 polymer ?
#
loop_
_entity_poly.entity_id
_entity_poly.type
_entity_poly.pdbx_seq_one_letter_code
_entity_poly.pdbx_strand_id
1 'polypeptide(L)'
;LDVHAANLVDSPEVRGILVTVRDITPRKTFETEIQHLAYYDALTGLANRRFFFEQGANVLSQARRRGTGVAVLYVDLDRFKEVNEVLGHDRGDQLLRQVAACLREDMR
;
A
#
# COMPACT_ATOMS: atom_id res chain seq x y z
N LEU A 1 -20.61 -5.97 -1.95
CA LEU A 1 -21.51 -7.10 -2.29
C LEU A 1 -21.20 -7.56 -3.70
N ASP A 2 -21.26 -8.86 -3.94
CA ASP A 2 -21.18 -9.47 -5.26
C ASP A 2 -22.55 -10.07 -5.56
N VAL A 3 -23.15 -9.67 -6.67
CA VAL A 3 -24.54 -10.02 -7.00
C VAL A 3 -24.57 -10.70 -8.36
N HIS A 4 -25.01 -11.94 -8.37
CA HIS A 4 -25.25 -12.70 -9.59
C HIS A 4 -26.72 -13.08 -9.67
N ALA A 5 -27.34 -12.79 -10.81
CA ALA A 5 -28.70 -13.21 -11.11
C ALA A 5 -28.71 -14.16 -12.31
N ALA A 6 -29.44 -15.27 -12.19
CA ALA A 6 -29.73 -16.19 -13.28
C ALA A 6 -31.24 -16.19 -13.53
N ASN A 7 -31.64 -15.94 -14.79
CA ASN A 7 -33.02 -16.07 -15.20
C ASN A 7 -33.32 -17.55 -15.49
N LEU A 8 -34.15 -18.16 -14.66
CA LEU A 8 -34.56 -19.57 -14.77
C LEU A 8 -36.09 -19.67 -14.93
N VAL A 9 -36.72 -18.65 -15.51
CA VAL A 9 -38.17 -18.60 -15.73
C VAL A 9 -38.62 -19.74 -16.66
N ASP A 10 -37.80 -20.12 -17.63
CA ASP A 10 -38.09 -21.23 -18.56
C ASP A 10 -37.68 -22.61 -18.00
N SER A 11 -37.01 -22.66 -16.84
CA SER A 11 -36.69 -23.92 -16.19
C SER A 11 -37.93 -24.50 -15.51
N PRO A 12 -38.36 -25.73 -15.87
CA PRO A 12 -39.57 -26.34 -15.30
C PRO A 12 -39.48 -26.56 -13.77
N GLU A 13 -38.27 -26.62 -13.23
CA GLU A 13 -37.99 -26.86 -11.80
C GLU A 13 -38.01 -25.58 -10.96
N VAL A 14 -37.67 -24.42 -11.54
CA VAL A 14 -37.48 -23.15 -10.80
C VAL A 14 -38.57 -22.13 -11.13
N ARG A 15 -38.87 -21.94 -12.43
CA ARG A 15 -39.83 -20.94 -12.94
C ARG A 15 -39.69 -19.56 -12.29
N GLY A 16 -38.45 -19.05 -12.21
CA GLY A 16 -38.18 -17.77 -11.53
C GLY A 16 -36.78 -17.22 -11.76
N ILE A 17 -36.47 -16.09 -11.14
CA ILE A 17 -35.13 -15.50 -11.13
C ILE A 17 -34.42 -15.94 -9.86
N LEU A 18 -33.26 -16.58 -10.01
CA LEU A 18 -32.36 -16.87 -8.90
C LEU A 18 -31.42 -15.68 -8.72
N VAL A 19 -31.48 -15.02 -7.56
CA VAL A 19 -30.51 -13.99 -7.19
C VAL A 19 -29.63 -14.54 -6.07
N THR A 20 -28.33 -14.52 -6.29
CA THR A 20 -27.33 -14.81 -5.26
C THR A 20 -26.62 -13.52 -4.90
N VAL A 21 -26.60 -13.22 -3.61
CA VAL A 21 -25.89 -12.07 -3.04
C VAL A 21 -24.84 -12.62 -2.10
N ARG A 22 -23.57 -12.34 -2.39
CA ARG A 22 -22.46 -12.71 -1.53
C ARG A 22 -21.87 -11.45 -0.90
N ASP A 23 -21.72 -11.45 0.41
CA ASP A 23 -20.91 -10.44 1.06
C ASP A 23 -19.43 -10.72 0.80
N ILE A 24 -18.83 -9.87 -0.03
CA ILE A 24 -17.40 -9.91 -0.36
C ILE A 24 -16.61 -8.82 0.38
N THR A 25 -17.25 -8.07 1.26
CA THR A 25 -16.61 -6.98 2.02
C THR A 25 -15.40 -7.49 2.81
N PRO A 26 -15.50 -8.60 3.57
CA PRO A 26 -14.34 -9.12 4.32
C PRO A 26 -13.18 -9.50 3.38
N ARG A 27 -13.49 -10.18 2.27
CA ARG A 27 -12.48 -10.58 1.26
C ARG A 27 -11.75 -9.37 0.69
N LYS A 28 -12.49 -8.32 0.33
CA LYS A 28 -11.94 -7.10 -0.23
C LYS A 28 -11.06 -6.35 0.77
N THR A 29 -11.48 -6.28 2.04
CA THR A 29 -10.66 -5.67 3.11
C THR A 29 -9.35 -6.41 3.29
N PHE A 30 -9.36 -7.75 3.36
CA PHE A 30 -8.14 -8.54 3.47
C PHE A 30 -7.24 -8.39 2.24
N GLU A 31 -7.80 -8.35 1.02
CA GLU A 31 -7.02 -8.08 -0.20
C GLU A 31 -6.31 -6.72 -0.10
N THR A 32 -6.99 -5.68 0.36
CA THR A 32 -6.41 -4.34 0.55
C THR A 32 -5.33 -4.34 1.63
N GLU A 33 -5.54 -5.01 2.76
CA GLU A 33 -4.51 -5.14 3.80
C GLU A 33 -3.26 -5.86 3.30
N ILE A 34 -3.42 -6.97 2.58
CA ILE A 34 -2.30 -7.69 1.97
C ILE A 34 -1.55 -6.80 0.97
N GLN A 35 -2.27 -6.06 0.13
CA GLN A 35 -1.65 -5.10 -0.77
C GLN A 35 -0.89 -4.02 -0.01
N HIS A 36 -1.47 -3.49 1.06
CA HIS A 36 -0.81 -2.49 1.89
C HIS A 36 0.49 -3.03 2.49
N LEU A 37 0.47 -4.26 3.04
CA LEU A 37 1.65 -4.93 3.60
C LEU A 37 2.71 -5.26 2.53
N ALA A 38 2.31 -5.48 1.28
CA ALA A 38 3.24 -5.74 0.19
C ALA A 38 4.01 -4.49 -0.27
N TYR A 39 3.45 -3.29 -0.07
CA TYR A 39 3.96 -2.04 -0.63
C TYR A 39 4.42 -1.00 0.39
N TYR A 40 3.98 -1.09 1.64
CA TYR A 40 4.29 -0.10 2.66
C TYR A 40 5.04 -0.71 3.83
N ASP A 41 5.93 0.08 4.41
CA ASP A 41 6.62 -0.25 5.65
C ASP A 41 5.63 -0.15 6.83
N ALA A 42 5.55 -1.19 7.65
CA ALA A 42 4.55 -1.28 8.72
C ALA A 42 4.80 -0.29 9.87
N LEU A 43 6.06 0.12 10.09
CA LEU A 43 6.42 1.03 11.17
C LEU A 43 6.10 2.48 10.82
N THR A 44 6.49 2.92 9.62
CA THR A 44 6.44 4.32 9.17
C THR A 44 5.25 4.63 8.25
N GLY A 45 4.67 3.62 7.62
CA GLY A 45 3.65 3.78 6.57
C GLY A 45 4.19 4.43 5.29
N LEU A 46 5.52 4.54 5.12
CA LEU A 46 6.12 4.98 3.86
C LEU A 46 6.17 3.81 2.86
N ALA A 47 6.39 4.14 1.59
CA ALA A 47 6.65 3.13 0.56
C ALA A 47 7.86 2.27 0.98
N ASN A 48 7.68 0.96 0.98
CA ASN A 48 8.80 0.07 1.24
C ASN A 48 9.77 0.05 0.05
N ARG A 49 10.90 -0.64 0.22
CA ARG A 49 11.93 -0.75 -0.81
C ARG A 49 11.38 -1.28 -2.14
N ARG A 50 10.51 -2.29 -2.10
CA ARG A 50 9.92 -2.88 -3.31
C ARG A 50 9.10 -1.83 -4.06
N PHE A 51 8.20 -1.15 -3.36
CA PHE A 51 7.34 -0.15 -3.97
C PHE A 51 8.15 1.02 -4.54
N PHE A 52 9.19 1.46 -3.84
CA PHE A 52 10.12 2.49 -4.31
C PHE A 52 10.75 2.13 -5.66
N PHE A 53 11.27 0.90 -5.81
CA PHE A 53 11.88 0.48 -7.09
C PHE A 53 10.86 0.29 -8.21
N GLU A 54 9.69 -0.29 -7.91
CA GLU A 54 8.62 -0.45 -8.90
C GLU A 54 8.13 0.92 -9.43
N GLN A 55 7.93 1.90 -8.55
CA GLN A 55 7.54 3.25 -8.96
C GLN A 55 8.70 4.02 -9.60
N GLY A 56 9.93 3.85 -9.10
CA GLY A 56 11.12 4.46 -9.69
C GLY A 56 11.29 4.07 -11.17
N ALA A 57 11.06 2.81 -11.53
CA ALA A 57 11.09 2.37 -12.92
C ALA A 57 10.07 3.10 -13.80
N ASN A 58 8.85 3.32 -13.29
CA ASN A 58 7.81 4.06 -13.98
C ASN A 58 8.19 5.54 -14.17
N VAL A 59 8.69 6.19 -13.12
CA VAL A 59 9.13 7.59 -13.13
C VAL A 59 10.28 7.80 -14.11
N LEU A 60 11.29 6.91 -14.11
CA LEU A 60 12.42 6.96 -15.05
C LEU A 60 11.97 6.80 -16.51
N SER A 61 11.04 5.87 -16.77
CA SER A 61 10.46 5.67 -18.10
C SER A 61 9.69 6.91 -18.59
N GLN A 62 8.95 7.57 -17.70
CA GLN A 62 8.26 8.82 -18.04
C GLN A 62 9.24 9.97 -18.29
N ALA A 63 10.25 10.13 -17.44
CA ALA A 63 11.26 11.16 -17.59
C ALA A 63 12.02 11.05 -18.92
N ARG A 64 12.42 9.82 -19.29
CA ARG A 64 13.05 9.53 -20.59
C ARG A 64 12.17 9.92 -21.77
N ARG A 65 10.86 9.63 -21.70
CA ARG A 65 9.90 10.00 -22.76
C ARG A 65 9.69 11.52 -22.86
N ARG A 66 9.78 12.24 -21.75
CA ARG A 66 9.56 13.69 -21.67
C ARG A 66 10.84 14.53 -21.81
N GLY A 67 12.01 13.89 -21.83
CA GLY A 67 13.30 14.59 -21.83
C GLY A 67 13.60 15.32 -20.52
N THR A 68 12.99 14.90 -19.40
CA THR A 68 13.20 15.52 -18.08
C THR A 68 14.17 14.70 -17.24
N GLY A 69 14.77 15.32 -16.21
CA GLY A 69 15.60 14.64 -15.21
C GLY A 69 14.79 14.10 -14.03
N VAL A 70 15.41 13.19 -13.26
CA VAL A 70 14.91 12.70 -11.97
C VAL A 70 16.04 12.84 -10.96
N ALA A 71 15.73 13.30 -9.76
CA ALA A 71 16.65 13.32 -8.62
C ALA A 71 16.24 12.25 -7.61
N VAL A 72 17.23 11.63 -6.97
CA VAL A 72 17.01 10.68 -5.86
C VAL A 72 17.76 11.18 -4.64
N LEU A 73 17.05 11.30 -3.52
CA LEU A 73 17.62 11.64 -2.24
C LEU A 73 17.72 10.37 -1.39
N TYR A 74 18.88 10.15 -0.78
CA TYR A 74 19.09 9.10 0.22
C TYR A 74 19.43 9.77 1.55
N VAL A 75 18.60 9.53 2.56
CA VAL A 75 18.74 10.12 3.90
C VAL A 75 18.98 8.99 4.89
N ASP A 76 20.02 9.13 5.71
CA ASP A 76 20.32 8.25 6.83
C ASP A 76 20.19 9.03 8.14
N LEU A 77 19.77 8.36 9.21
CA LEU A 77 19.65 8.98 10.53
C LEU A 77 20.94 8.75 11.33
N ASP A 78 21.76 9.78 11.41
CA ASP A 78 23.01 9.75 12.15
C ASP A 78 22.79 9.29 13.60
N ARG A 79 23.64 8.36 14.06
CA ARG A 79 23.64 7.82 15.43
C ARG A 79 22.30 7.20 15.87
N PHE A 80 21.44 6.81 14.94
CA PHE A 80 20.17 6.15 15.27
C PHE A 80 20.35 4.89 16.13
N LYS A 81 21.47 4.16 15.95
CA LYS A 81 21.82 3.01 16.78
C LYS A 81 21.98 3.38 18.26
N GLU A 82 22.62 4.51 18.56
CA GLU A 82 22.81 4.98 19.93
C GLU A 82 21.48 5.34 20.60
N VAL A 83 20.53 5.89 19.82
CA VAL A 83 19.16 6.12 20.30
C VAL A 83 18.52 4.80 20.75
N ASN A 84 18.63 3.74 19.94
CA ASN A 84 18.11 2.42 20.31
C ASN A 84 18.82 1.84 21.55
N GLU A 85 20.15 1.99 21.63
CA GLU A 85 20.95 1.45 22.74
C GLU A 85 20.67 2.16 24.07
N VAL A 86 20.45 3.49 24.04
CA VAL A 86 20.25 4.31 25.25
C VAL A 86 18.79 4.39 25.67
N LEU A 87 17.87 4.52 24.71
CA LEU A 87 16.44 4.80 24.96
C LEU A 87 15.52 3.61 24.64
N GLY A 88 16.05 2.54 24.09
CA GLY A 88 15.31 1.35 23.69
C GLY A 88 14.66 1.47 22.31
N HIS A 89 14.33 0.31 21.74
CA HIS A 89 13.75 0.21 20.39
C HIS A 89 12.43 0.97 20.23
N ASP A 90 11.56 0.98 21.25
CA ASP A 90 10.28 1.70 21.18
C ASP A 90 10.46 3.20 20.92
N ARG A 91 11.55 3.80 21.44
CA ARG A 91 11.88 5.21 21.20
C ARG A 91 12.54 5.43 19.85
N GLY A 92 13.35 4.49 19.38
CA GLY A 92 13.81 4.50 17.99
C GLY A 92 12.66 4.42 17.00
N ASP A 93 11.70 3.55 17.25
CA ASP A 93 10.48 3.41 16.43
C ASP A 93 9.65 4.69 16.42
N GLN A 94 9.54 5.37 17.57
CA GLN A 94 8.86 6.66 17.64
C GLN A 94 9.60 7.74 16.83
N LEU A 95 10.93 7.79 16.91
CA LEU A 95 11.75 8.70 16.12
C LEU A 95 11.58 8.44 14.62
N LEU A 96 11.61 7.17 14.18
CA LEU A 96 11.38 6.80 12.78
C LEU A 96 10.00 7.26 12.28
N ARG A 97 8.95 7.11 13.09
CA ARG A 97 7.61 7.63 12.74
C ARG A 97 7.58 9.15 12.59
N GLN A 98 8.29 9.89 13.45
CA GLN A 98 8.37 11.35 13.36
C GLN A 98 9.13 11.81 12.10
N VAL A 99 10.26 11.17 11.79
CA VAL A 99 11.02 11.45 10.56
C VAL A 99 10.16 11.16 9.33
N ALA A 100 9.44 10.03 9.32
CA ALA A 100 8.53 9.69 8.24
C ALA A 100 7.40 10.71 8.05
N ALA A 101 6.84 11.23 9.15
CA ALA A 101 5.83 12.29 9.09
C ALA A 101 6.40 13.58 8.46
N CYS A 102 7.58 14.01 8.91
CA CYS A 102 8.29 15.17 8.35
C CYS A 102 8.52 15.02 6.84
N LEU A 103 9.06 13.88 6.39
CA LEU A 103 9.27 13.62 4.97
C LEU A 103 7.98 13.65 4.15
N ARG A 104 6.86 13.18 4.71
CA ARG A 104 5.55 13.17 4.04
C ARG A 104 4.96 14.58 3.91
N GLU A 105 5.21 15.46 4.88
CA GLU A 105 4.74 16.84 4.83
C GLU A 105 5.52 17.69 3.82
N ASP A 106 6.83 17.47 3.74
CA ASP A 106 7.73 18.30 2.94
C ASP A 106 7.93 17.79 1.49
N MET A 107 7.68 16.51 1.22
CA MET A 107 7.78 15.94 -0.14
C MET A 107 6.40 15.78 -0.78
N ARG A 108 6.11 16.64 -1.76
CA ARG A 108 4.87 16.62 -2.58
C ARG A 108 5.11 16.05 -3.97
#